data_AF-A0AAD8C8T7-F1
#
_entry.id   AF-A0AAD8C8T7-F1
#
_cell.length_a   1.000
_cell.length_b   1.000
_cell.length_c   1.000
_cell.angle_alpha   90.00
_cell.angle_beta   90.00
_cell.angle_gamma   90.00
#
_symmetry.space_group_name_H-M   'P 1'
#
loop_
_entity.id
_entity.type
_entity.pdbx_description
1 polymer ?
#
loop_
_entity_poly.entity_id
_entity_poly.type
_entity_poly.pdbx_seq_one_letter_code
_entity_poly.pdbx_strand_id
1 'polypeptide(L)'
;MILLKGSQADDKEAVPDRRTYLKTLAKALIKPQMEARLRYPKLSKNLRSLINGVLKIEPAERAQARQAGGRAGRVGRCSFCDRSKDRKSKTKCCRCDKFICASHQHTICPDCADD
;
A
#
# COMPACT_ATOMS: atom_id res chain seq x y z
N MET A 1 -33.03 19.39 -13.50
CA MET A 1 -32.66 18.13 -14.18
C MET A 1 -32.23 17.12 -13.12
N ILE A 2 -33.10 16.19 -12.72
CA ILE A 2 -32.73 15.04 -11.87
C ILE A 2 -33.00 13.78 -12.71
N LEU A 3 -32.01 13.38 -13.49
CA LEU A 3 -32.09 12.35 -14.54
C LEU A 3 -32.10 10.89 -14.02
N LEU A 4 -32.23 10.66 -12.71
CA LEU A 4 -32.17 9.31 -12.13
C LEU A 4 -33.54 8.65 -11.89
N LYS A 5 -34.64 9.39 -12.03
CA LYS A 5 -35.99 8.84 -11.79
C LYS A 5 -36.57 8.05 -12.98
N GLY A 6 -35.86 7.97 -14.11
CA GLY A 6 -36.44 7.50 -15.38
C GLY A 6 -36.07 6.10 -15.87
N SER A 7 -35.10 5.41 -15.26
CA SER A 7 -34.54 4.18 -15.85
C SER A 7 -34.50 2.95 -14.92
N GLN A 8 -35.08 3.03 -13.72
CA GLN A 8 -35.23 1.90 -12.79
C GLN A 8 -36.71 1.53 -12.61
N ALA A 9 -37.49 1.55 -13.70
CA ALA A 9 -38.94 1.33 -13.65
C ALA A 9 -39.33 -0.17 -13.75
N ASP A 10 -38.43 -1.05 -14.19
CA ASP A 10 -38.79 -2.46 -14.47
C ASP A 10 -38.22 -3.47 -13.45
N ASP A 11 -37.34 -3.04 -12.56
CA ASP A 11 -36.87 -3.85 -11.42
C ASP A 11 -37.21 -3.11 -10.12
N LYS A 12 -37.93 -3.77 -9.20
CA LYS A 12 -38.29 -3.27 -7.85
C LYS A 12 -37.05 -3.09 -6.93
N GLU A 13 -35.96 -2.50 -7.40
CA GLU A 13 -34.86 -2.06 -6.55
C GLU A 13 -35.22 -0.72 -5.92
N ALA A 14 -35.17 -0.66 -4.58
CA ALA A 14 -35.42 0.56 -3.85
C ALA A 14 -34.43 1.64 -4.28
N VAL A 15 -34.94 2.79 -4.74
CA VAL A 15 -34.11 3.93 -5.12
C VAL A 15 -33.20 4.29 -3.94
N PRO A 16 -31.86 4.15 -4.07
CA PRO A 16 -30.96 4.39 -2.96
C PRO A 16 -31.01 5.85 -2.54
N ASP A 17 -30.88 6.09 -1.23
CA ASP A 17 -30.80 7.45 -0.72
C ASP A 17 -29.61 8.21 -1.36
N ARG A 18 -29.72 9.54 -1.43
CA ARG A 18 -28.72 10.39 -2.11
C ARG A 18 -27.29 10.13 -1.62
N ARG A 19 -27.09 9.86 -0.33
CA ARG A 19 -25.76 9.61 0.24
C ARG A 19 -25.18 8.31 -0.30
N THR A 20 -25.99 7.25 -0.36
CA THR A 20 -25.58 5.96 -0.91
C THR A 20 -25.27 6.06 -2.39
N TYR A 21 -26.15 6.74 -3.15
CA TYR A 21 -25.92 7.01 -4.57
C TYR A 21 -24.58 7.72 -4.82
N LEU A 22 -24.30 8.82 -4.10
CA LEU A 22 -23.06 9.57 -4.27
C LEU A 22 -21.81 8.75 -3.91
N LYS A 23 -21.88 7.90 -2.88
CA LYS A 23 -20.78 6.99 -2.54
C LYS A 23 -20.54 5.97 -3.65
N THR A 24 -21.59 5.41 -4.23
CA THR A 24 -21.49 4.46 -5.34
C THR A 24 -20.92 5.13 -6.59
N LEU A 25 -21.41 6.32 -6.94
CA LEU A 25 -20.90 7.11 -8.05
C LEU A 25 -19.41 7.44 -7.87
N ALA A 26 -19.02 7.93 -6.69
CA ALA A 26 -17.62 8.25 -6.40
C ALA A 26 -16.70 7.02 -6.56
N LYS A 27 -17.13 5.85 -6.05
CA LYS A 27 -16.37 4.60 -6.22
C LYS A 27 -16.27 4.20 -7.69
N ALA A 28 -17.35 4.32 -8.46
CA ALA A 28 -17.37 3.99 -9.89
C ALA A 28 -16.41 4.87 -10.69
N LEU A 29 -16.40 6.18 -10.42
CA LEU A 29 -15.51 7.14 -11.10
C LEU A 29 -14.02 6.91 -10.77
N ILE A 30 -13.72 6.56 -9.52
CA ILE A 30 -12.34 6.42 -9.03
C ILE A 30 -11.75 5.03 -9.37
N LYS A 31 -12.59 4.01 -9.57
CA LYS A 31 -12.17 2.64 -9.92
C LYS A 31 -11.15 2.56 -11.07
N PRO A 32 -11.40 3.12 -12.28
CA PRO A 32 -10.43 3.04 -13.38
C PRO A 32 -9.09 3.73 -13.07
N GLN A 33 -9.13 4.82 -12.29
CA GLN A 33 -7.92 5.54 -11.86
C GLN A 33 -7.08 4.72 -10.87
N MET A 34 -7.75 3.98 -9.98
CA MET A 34 -7.10 3.05 -9.04
C MET A 34 -6.43 1.88 -9.77
N GLU A 35 -7.11 1.27 -10.74
CA GLU A 35 -6.57 0.19 -11.56
C GLU A 35 -5.36 0.65 -12.39
N ALA A 36 -5.44 1.84 -12.99
CA ALA A 36 -4.33 2.44 -13.73
C ALA A 36 -3.11 2.67 -12.81
N ARG A 37 -3.32 3.17 -11.59
CA ARG A 37 -2.25 3.39 -10.60
C ARG A 37 -1.56 2.09 -10.19
N LEU A 38 -2.28 0.97 -10.07
CA LEU A 38 -1.68 -0.33 -9.69
C LEU A 38 -0.65 -0.84 -10.70
N ARG A 39 -0.79 -0.45 -11.97
CA ARG A 39 0.18 -0.77 -13.04
C ARG A 39 1.52 -0.07 -12.85
N TYR A 40 1.58 1.01 -12.07
CA TYR A 40 2.82 1.76 -11.84
C TYR A 40 3.80 0.98 -10.93
N PRO A 41 5.02 0.68 -11.38
CA PRO A 41 5.94 -0.20 -10.66
C PRO A 41 6.52 0.41 -9.39
N LYS A 42 6.63 1.75 -9.33
CA LYS A 42 7.18 2.49 -8.18
C LYS A 42 6.11 2.99 -7.21
N LEU A 43 4.87 2.52 -7.34
CA LEU A 43 3.79 2.86 -6.41
C LEU A 43 4.18 2.43 -4.99
N SER A 44 3.97 3.30 -4.00
CA SER A 44 4.30 3.00 -2.60
C SER A 44 3.51 1.78 -2.12
N LYS A 45 4.13 0.97 -1.26
CA LYS A 45 3.51 -0.27 -0.72
C LYS A 45 2.19 0.04 -0.02
N ASN A 46 2.16 1.06 0.83
CA ASN A 46 0.97 1.46 1.57
C ASN A 46 -0.18 1.84 0.65
N LEU A 47 0.09 2.62 -0.41
CA LEU A 47 -0.95 3.02 -1.37
C LEU A 47 -1.44 1.83 -2.21
N ARG A 48 -0.54 0.92 -2.58
CA ARG A 48 -0.90 -0.33 -3.26
C ARG A 48 -1.83 -1.19 -2.39
N SER A 49 -1.50 -1.38 -1.12
CA SER A 49 -2.34 -2.12 -0.17
C SER A 49 -3.71 -1.47 0.02
N LEU A 50 -3.75 -0.13 0.13
CA LEU A 50 -5.00 0.61 0.27
C LEU A 50 -5.90 0.45 -0.97
N ILE A 51 -5.32 0.60 -2.17
CA ILE A 51 -6.08 0.45 -3.42
C ILE A 51 -6.59 -0.98 -3.57
N ASN A 52 -5.76 -1.99 -3.30
CA ASN A 52 -6.19 -3.40 -3.35
C ASN A 52 -7.34 -3.67 -2.39
N GLY A 53 -7.29 -3.14 -1.16
CA GLY A 53 -8.37 -3.27 -0.19
C GLY A 53 -9.67 -2.61 -0.64
N VAL A 54 -9.60 -1.42 -1.27
CA VAL A 54 -10.78 -0.74 -1.82
C VAL A 54 -11.39 -1.50 -2.99
N LEU A 55 -10.55 -2.05 -3.88
CA LEU A 55 -10.99 -2.82 -5.04
C LEU A 55 -11.35 -4.27 -4.70
N LYS A 56 -11.13 -4.72 -3.46
CA LYS A 56 -11.25 -6.12 -3.03
C LYS A 56 -10.50 -7.08 -3.97
N ILE A 57 -9.36 -6.61 -4.48
CA ILE A 57 -8.45 -7.46 -5.24
C ILE A 57 -7.69 -8.22 -4.17
N GLU A 58 -8.00 -9.51 -4.04
CA GLU A 58 -7.16 -10.43 -3.28
C GLU A 58 -5.73 -10.21 -3.76
N PRO A 59 -4.77 -9.98 -2.86
CA PRO A 59 -3.39 -9.85 -3.27
C PRO A 59 -3.04 -11.16 -3.96
N ALA A 60 -3.06 -11.15 -5.30
CA ALA A 60 -2.48 -12.23 -6.07
C ALA A 60 -1.10 -12.40 -5.46
N GLU A 61 -0.89 -13.55 -4.81
CA GLU A 61 0.37 -13.93 -4.22
C GLU A 61 1.37 -13.74 -5.34
N ARG A 62 2.01 -12.57 -5.37
CA ARG A 62 3.01 -12.29 -6.36
C ARG A 62 4.14 -13.16 -5.86
N ALA A 63 4.15 -14.36 -6.44
CA ALA A 63 5.17 -15.36 -6.35
C ALA A 63 6.47 -14.62 -6.13
N GLN A 64 7.13 -15.04 -5.07
CA GLN A 64 8.35 -14.49 -4.52
C GLN A 64 9.48 -14.67 -5.54
N ALA A 65 9.37 -14.02 -6.70
CA ALA A 65 10.34 -14.00 -7.78
C ALA A 65 11.07 -12.64 -7.79
N ARG A 66 11.13 -11.96 -6.65
CA ARG A 66 12.21 -10.99 -6.39
C ARG A 66 13.40 -11.72 -5.77
N GLN A 67 13.94 -12.60 -6.61
CA GLN A 67 15.34 -13.00 -6.63
C GLN A 67 15.79 -13.77 -5.38
N ALA A 68 15.61 -15.09 -5.45
CA ALA A 68 16.55 -16.06 -4.88
C ALA A 68 17.89 -16.03 -5.65
N GLY A 69 18.47 -14.85 -5.81
CA GLY A 69 19.72 -14.61 -6.52
C GLY A 69 20.39 -13.36 -5.96
N GLY A 70 21.41 -13.55 -5.10
CA GLY A 70 22.29 -12.49 -4.63
C GLY A 70 21.88 -11.80 -3.32
N ARG A 71 22.02 -12.50 -2.19
CA ARG A 71 22.02 -11.90 -0.83
C ARG A 71 23.33 -11.13 -0.55
N ALA A 72 23.74 -10.23 -1.44
CA ALA A 72 24.85 -9.33 -1.20
C ALA A 72 24.53 -7.96 -1.81
N GLY A 73 24.25 -6.96 -0.96
CA GLY A 73 24.23 -5.56 -1.39
C GLY A 73 22.90 -4.79 -1.39
N ARG A 74 21.80 -5.32 -0.83
CA ARG A 74 20.58 -4.49 -0.68
C ARG A 74 20.80 -3.42 0.39
N VAL A 75 20.91 -2.16 -0.04
CA VAL A 75 20.98 -0.98 0.82
C VAL A 75 19.56 -0.50 1.11
N GLY A 76 19.22 -0.30 2.39
CA GLY A 76 17.97 0.28 2.84
C GLY A 76 18.18 1.60 3.59
N ARG A 77 17.10 2.32 3.93
CA ARG A 77 17.17 3.50 4.80
C ARG A 77 17.02 3.06 6.25
N CYS A 78 17.73 3.69 7.16
CA CYS A 78 17.58 3.42 8.58
C CYS A 78 16.15 3.73 9.04
N SER A 79 15.53 2.81 9.76
CA SER A 79 14.18 2.98 10.30
C SER A 79 14.09 3.97 11.47
N PHE A 80 15.22 4.26 12.12
CA PHE A 80 15.31 5.10 13.32
C PHE A 80 15.77 6.54 13.00
N CYS A 81 16.24 6.79 11.78
CA CYS A 81 16.58 8.14 11.37
C CYS A 81 15.35 8.92 10.96
N ASP A 82 15.37 10.22 11.27
CA ASP A 82 14.50 11.18 10.61
C ASP A 82 14.60 11.03 9.09
N ARG A 83 13.45 11.12 8.44
CA ARG A 83 13.35 10.93 6.99
C ARG A 83 14.15 11.98 6.19
N SER A 84 14.42 13.14 6.80
CA SER A 84 15.24 14.22 6.24
C SER A 84 16.72 13.85 6.12
N LYS A 85 17.24 12.99 7.00
CA LYS A 85 18.66 12.61 7.04
C LYS A 85 19.03 11.56 5.99
N ASP A 86 18.05 10.90 5.39
CA ASP A 86 18.17 9.84 4.38
C ASP A 86 19.34 8.85 4.57
N ARG A 87 19.61 8.46 5.83
CA ARG A 87 20.76 7.60 6.14
C ARG A 87 20.55 6.20 5.58
N LYS A 88 21.39 5.83 4.62
CA LYS A 88 21.41 4.51 4.00
C LYS A 88 22.26 3.54 4.82
N SER A 89 21.81 2.30 4.93
CA SER A 89 22.53 1.23 5.62
C SER A 89 22.40 -0.11 4.89
N LYS A 90 23.45 -0.91 4.99
CA LYS A 90 23.47 -2.33 4.57
C LYS A 90 23.17 -3.27 5.74
N THR A 91 23.31 -2.80 6.98
CA THR A 91 23.13 -3.60 8.19
C THR A 91 21.66 -3.64 8.60
N LYS A 92 21.24 -4.80 9.10
CA LYS A 92 19.89 -5.07 9.59
C LYS A 92 19.94 -5.60 11.02
N CYS A 93 18.89 -5.34 11.78
CA CYS A 93 18.68 -5.96 13.08
C CYS A 93 18.59 -7.49 12.92
N CYS A 94 19.33 -8.24 13.73
CA CYS A 94 19.23 -9.69 13.74
C CYS A 94 17.89 -10.21 14.28
N ARG A 95 17.15 -9.40 15.06
CA ARG A 95 15.85 -9.78 15.64
C ARG A 95 14.66 -9.37 14.78
N CYS A 96 14.66 -8.16 14.21
CA CYS A 96 13.50 -7.60 13.52
C CYS A 96 13.70 -7.27 12.02
N ASP A 97 14.88 -7.56 11.46
CA ASP A 97 15.24 -7.36 10.04
C ASP A 97 15.13 -5.91 9.50
N LYS A 98 14.84 -4.93 10.38
CA LYS A 98 14.84 -3.49 10.04
C LYS A 98 16.26 -3.03 9.71
N PHE A 99 16.39 -2.11 8.74
CA PHE A 99 17.69 -1.50 8.43
C PHE A 99 18.09 -0.49 9.51
N ILE A 100 19.34 -0.58 9.97
CA ILE A 100 19.87 0.26 11.05
C ILE A 100 21.18 0.89 10.59
N CYS A 101 21.36 2.20 10.73
CA CYS A 101 22.66 2.83 10.48
C CYS A 101 23.59 2.64 11.68
N ALA A 102 24.90 2.77 11.44
CA ALA A 102 25.93 2.63 12.49
C ALA A 102 25.67 3.47 13.76
N SER A 103 25.05 4.65 13.63
CA SER A 103 24.73 5.50 14.79
C SER A 103 23.58 4.99 15.66
N HIS A 104 22.70 4.16 15.12
CA HIS A 104 21.52 3.64 15.81
C HIS A 104 21.66 2.18 16.20
N GLN A 105 22.88 1.60 16.07
CA GLN A 105 23.28 0.22 16.40
C GLN A 105 23.61 -0.66 15.18
N HIS A 106 24.57 -1.57 15.35
CA HIS A 106 25.22 -2.34 14.27
C HIS A 106 24.60 -3.73 14.03
N THR A 107 24.16 -4.43 15.07
CA THR A 107 23.71 -5.84 15.02
C THR A 107 22.28 -6.05 15.53
N ILE A 108 21.92 -5.38 16.63
CA ILE A 108 20.57 -5.31 17.19
C ILE A 108 20.05 -3.88 16.98
N CYS A 109 18.76 -3.58 17.11
CA CYS A 109 18.23 -2.20 17.08
C CYS A 109 17.80 -1.73 18.47
N PRO A 110 17.61 -0.42 18.72
CA PRO A 110 17.26 0.09 20.05
C PRO A 110 16.01 -0.58 20.60
N ASP A 111 14.95 -0.68 19.78
CA ASP A 111 13.72 -1.40 20.13
C ASP A 111 13.96 -2.84 20.61
N CYS A 112 14.99 -3.52 20.09
CA CYS A 112 15.28 -4.91 20.39
C CYS A 112 16.43 -5.07 21.40
N ALA A 113 17.05 -3.98 21.84
CA ALA A 113 18.09 -3.99 22.86
C ALA A 113 17.47 -3.82 24.25
N ASP A 114 16.35 -3.11 24.32
CA ASP A 114 15.57 -2.89 25.55
C ASP A 114 14.55 -4.02 25.85
N ASP A 115 14.49 -5.06 24.99
CA ASP A 115 13.78 -6.35 25.16
C ASP A 115 14.75 -7.48 25.55
#